data_AF-A0A1A8GF39-F1
#
_entry.id   AF-A0A1A8GF39-F1
#
_cell.length_a   1.000
_cell.length_b   1.000
_cell.length_c   1.000
_cell.angle_alpha   90.00
_cell.angle_beta   90.00
_cell.angle_gamma   90.00
#
_symmetry.space_group_name_H-M   'P 1'
#
loop_
_entity.id
_entity.type
_entity.pdbx_description
1 polymer ?
#
loop_
_entity_poly.entity_id
_entity_poly.type
_entity_poly.pdbx_seq_one_letter_code
_entity_poly.pdbx_strand_id
1 'polypeptide(L)'
;MSPIENLSLTCDSANNTFSEGDTIVGMLSFNLTKDTKVKGIFVKAKGDAHVHWSEGSGDDERSYSARKRYFKVKEHLVTEKAEGNVLSKGIHHFKFKMTIPEENMPSSFKGAHGSIVYKLEAKVSRKWHWS
;
A
#
# COMPACT_ATOMS: atom_id res chain seq x y z
N MET A 1 11.42 19.05 9.88
CA MET A 1 10.53 17.91 10.25
C MET A 1 9.38 17.78 9.24
N SER A 2 8.83 16.58 9.06
CA SER A 2 7.61 16.36 8.26
C SER A 2 6.42 17.05 8.93
N PRO A 3 5.52 17.73 8.19
CA PRO A 3 4.31 18.34 8.75
C PRO A 3 3.18 17.32 9.00
N ILE A 4 3.40 16.04 8.66
CA ILE A 4 2.43 14.96 8.82
C ILE A 4 2.79 14.14 10.05
N GLU A 5 1.85 14.01 10.97
CA GLU A 5 1.95 13.22 12.19
C GLU A 5 0.84 12.17 12.25
N ASN A 6 1.09 11.08 12.99
CA ASN A 6 0.10 10.04 13.30
C ASN A 6 -0.63 9.47 12.07
N LEU A 7 0.11 9.18 11.00
CA LEU A 7 -0.45 8.54 9.80
C LEU A 7 -0.89 7.12 10.12
N SER A 8 -2.19 6.89 10.15
CA SER A 8 -2.80 5.58 10.44
C SER A 8 -3.77 5.15 9.36
N LEU A 9 -3.84 3.85 9.14
CA LEU A 9 -4.73 3.21 8.18
C LEU A 9 -5.46 2.08 8.90
N THR A 10 -6.78 2.18 8.98
CA THR A 10 -7.63 1.18 9.63
C THR A 10 -8.62 0.59 8.64
N CYS A 11 -8.93 -0.69 8.80
CA CYS A 11 -9.98 -1.39 8.08
C CYS A 11 -10.48 -2.53 8.95
N ASP A 12 -11.80 -2.72 8.96
CA ASP A 12 -12.42 -3.81 9.72
C ASP A 12 -12.74 -4.97 8.79
N SER A 13 -12.47 -6.19 9.24
CA SER A 13 -12.93 -7.42 8.60
C SER A 13 -13.41 -8.39 9.68
N ALA A 14 -14.37 -9.25 9.35
CA ALA A 14 -15.02 -10.13 10.33
C ALA A 14 -14.02 -11.04 11.08
N ASN A 15 -12.94 -11.45 10.41
CA ASN A 15 -11.94 -12.39 10.93
C ASN A 15 -10.49 -11.89 10.85
N ASN A 16 -10.27 -10.57 10.70
CA ASN A 16 -8.95 -9.99 10.42
C ASN A 16 -8.28 -10.54 9.14
N THR A 17 -9.08 -11.05 8.20
CA THR A 17 -8.64 -11.61 6.93
C THR A 17 -9.46 -11.05 5.78
N PHE A 18 -8.84 -11.03 4.60
CA PHE A 18 -9.46 -10.65 3.34
C PHE A 18 -9.12 -11.70 2.28
N SER A 19 -10.06 -11.95 1.39
CA SER A 19 -9.99 -12.91 0.29
C SER A 19 -10.31 -12.23 -1.05
N GLU A 20 -10.20 -12.99 -2.13
CA GLU A 20 -10.64 -12.57 -3.46
C GLU A 20 -12.11 -12.13 -3.42
N GLY A 21 -12.46 -11.06 -4.13
CA GLY A 21 -13.82 -10.50 -4.16
C GLY A 21 -14.20 -9.65 -2.93
N ASP A 22 -13.47 -9.74 -1.82
CA ASP A 22 -13.79 -8.96 -0.63
C ASP A 22 -13.65 -7.46 -0.88
N THR A 23 -14.55 -6.70 -0.25
CA THR A 23 -14.47 -5.24 -0.23
C THR A 23 -13.83 -4.77 1.06
N ILE A 24 -12.68 -4.13 0.95
CA ILE A 24 -12.01 -3.43 2.04
C ILE A 24 -12.66 -2.06 2.22
N VAL A 25 -13.26 -1.84 3.38
CA VAL A 25 -13.75 -0.54 3.83
C VAL A 25 -12.90 -0.07 5.00
N GLY A 26 -12.45 1.18 4.96
CA GLY A 26 -11.55 1.67 5.99
C GLY A 26 -11.40 3.18 6.03
N MET A 27 -10.47 3.65 6.85
CA MET A 27 -10.18 5.05 7.07
C MET A 27 -8.68 5.31 7.11
N LEU A 28 -8.24 6.33 6.39
CA LEU A 28 -6.91 6.93 6.49
C LEU A 28 -7.00 8.19 7.35
N SER A 29 -6.18 8.26 8.40
CA SER A 29 -6.14 9.40 9.32
C SER A 29 -4.73 9.94 9.49
N PHE A 30 -4.59 11.26 9.61
CA PHE A 30 -3.33 11.92 9.98
C PHE A 30 -3.58 13.34 10.48
N ASN A 31 -2.61 13.89 11.22
CA ASN A 31 -2.62 15.28 11.65
C ASN A 31 -1.61 16.09 10.82
N LEU A 32 -2.02 17.29 10.39
CA LEU A 32 -1.14 18.27 9.76
C LEU A 32 -0.80 19.37 10.77
N THR A 33 0.49 19.60 11.01
CA THR A 33 0.96 20.66 11.93
C THR A 33 0.86 22.07 11.34
N LYS A 34 0.68 22.16 10.01
CA LYS A 34 0.47 23.39 9.25
C LYS A 34 -0.23 23.11 7.93
N ASP A 35 -0.76 24.16 7.31
CA ASP A 35 -1.29 24.10 5.95
C ASP A 35 -0.25 23.51 4.99
N THR A 36 -0.63 22.44 4.30
CA THR A 36 0.31 21.63 3.51
C THR A 36 -0.24 21.38 2.12
N LYS A 37 0.58 21.73 1.11
CA LYS A 37 0.28 21.43 -0.28
C LYS A 37 0.58 19.96 -0.58
N VAL A 38 -0.46 19.19 -0.91
CA VAL A 38 -0.37 17.79 -1.32
C VAL A 38 -0.61 17.68 -2.83
N LYS A 39 0.18 16.81 -3.48
CA LYS A 39 -0.05 16.41 -4.87
C LYS A 39 -1.21 15.43 -4.96
N GLY A 40 -1.26 14.48 -4.05
CA GLY A 40 -2.35 13.52 -4.02
C GLY A 40 -2.21 12.54 -2.85
N ILE A 41 -3.35 11.93 -2.52
CA ILE A 41 -3.48 10.95 -1.46
C ILE A 41 -4.18 9.75 -2.06
N PHE A 42 -3.61 8.57 -1.86
CA PHE A 42 -4.26 7.33 -2.27
C PHE A 42 -3.99 6.22 -1.27
N VAL A 43 -4.92 5.28 -1.22
CA VAL A 43 -4.74 3.96 -0.61
C VAL A 43 -4.61 2.95 -1.74
N LYS A 44 -3.79 1.92 -1.55
CA LYS A 44 -3.67 0.82 -2.50
C LYS A 44 -3.64 -0.51 -1.79
N ALA A 45 -4.28 -1.50 -2.38
CA ALA A 45 -4.08 -2.90 -2.03
C ALA A 45 -3.29 -3.58 -3.16
N LYS A 46 -2.36 -4.46 -2.79
CA LYS A 46 -1.55 -5.23 -3.74
C LYS A 46 -1.21 -6.60 -3.18
N GLY A 47 -1.08 -7.57 -4.08
CA GLY A 47 -0.55 -8.90 -3.78
C GLY A 47 0.71 -9.17 -4.59
N ASP A 48 1.82 -9.43 -3.90
CA ASP A 48 3.11 -9.70 -4.54
C ASP A 48 3.65 -11.06 -4.05
N ALA A 49 4.08 -11.91 -4.99
CA ALA A 49 4.83 -13.12 -4.74
C ALA A 49 6.29 -12.93 -5.15
N HIS A 50 7.18 -13.51 -4.34
CA HIS A 50 8.60 -13.58 -4.63
C HIS A 50 9.13 -14.96 -4.26
N VAL A 51 9.89 -15.57 -5.15
CA VAL A 51 10.60 -16.81 -4.91
C VAL A 51 12.08 -16.64 -5.24
N HIS A 52 12.92 -17.35 -4.49
CA HIS A 52 14.36 -17.40 -4.66
C HIS A 52 14.92 -18.68 -4.07
N TRP A 53 15.77 -19.38 -4.84
CA TRP A 53 16.50 -20.54 -4.37
C TRP A 53 17.81 -20.68 -5.15
N SER A 54 18.79 -21.38 -4.56
CA SER A 54 20.03 -21.78 -5.23
C SER A 54 20.06 -23.29 -5.43
N GLU A 55 20.69 -23.73 -6.50
CA GLU A 55 20.98 -25.13 -6.81
C GLU A 55 22.47 -25.29 -7.09
N GLY A 56 23.04 -26.46 -6.78
CA GLY A 56 24.46 -26.73 -6.93
C GLY A 56 25.28 -26.36 -5.69
N SER A 57 26.60 -26.39 -5.83
CA SER A 57 27.56 -26.10 -4.76
C SER A 57 28.90 -25.64 -5.34
N GLY A 58 29.59 -24.73 -4.65
CA GLY A 58 30.90 -24.23 -5.11
C GLY A 58 30.77 -23.41 -6.39
N ASP A 59 31.68 -23.64 -7.35
CA ASP A 59 31.73 -22.89 -8.61
C ASP A 59 30.53 -23.18 -9.55
N ASP A 60 29.80 -24.28 -9.31
CA ASP A 60 28.60 -24.66 -10.06
C ASP A 60 27.29 -24.15 -9.42
N GLU A 61 27.35 -23.36 -8.34
CA GLU A 61 26.15 -22.79 -7.71
C GLU A 61 25.43 -21.82 -8.67
N ARG A 62 24.11 -22.02 -8.81
CA ARG A 62 23.23 -21.15 -9.60
C ARG A 62 22.07 -20.69 -8.76
N SER A 63 21.81 -19.39 -8.78
CA SER A 63 20.66 -18.79 -8.11
C SER A 63 19.54 -18.46 -9.08
N TYR A 64 18.32 -18.81 -8.69
CA TYR A 64 17.09 -18.52 -9.42
C TYR A 64 16.22 -17.56 -8.61
N SER A 65 15.48 -16.70 -9.30
CA SER A 65 14.48 -15.87 -8.65
C SER A 65 13.35 -15.51 -9.61
N ALA A 66 12.16 -15.35 -9.06
CA ALA A 66 11.03 -14.81 -9.79
C ALA A 66 10.19 -13.90 -8.89
N ARG A 67 9.46 -12.98 -9.53
CA ARG A 67 8.49 -12.10 -8.88
C ARG A 67 7.23 -12.08 -9.71
N LYS A 68 6.08 -12.15 -9.04
CA LYS A 68 4.77 -12.02 -9.67
C LYS A 68 3.94 -11.04 -8.85
N ARG A 69 3.29 -10.10 -9.53
CA ARG A 69 2.22 -9.30 -8.94
C ARG A 69 0.90 -9.93 -9.35
N TYR A 70 0.08 -10.28 -8.37
CA TYR A 70 -1.28 -10.75 -8.63
C TYR A 70 -2.13 -9.54 -9.00
N PHE A 71 -2.37 -8.66 -8.05
CA PHE A 71 -3.15 -7.45 -8.28
C PHE A 71 -2.49 -6.20 -7.71
N LYS A 72 -3.00 -5.06 -8.18
CA LYS A 72 -2.78 -3.76 -7.57
C LYS A 72 -3.93 -2.82 -7.90
N VAL A 73 -4.76 -2.57 -6.91
CA VAL A 73 -5.87 -1.60 -7.00
C VAL A 73 -5.53 -0.36 -6.19
N LYS A 74 -5.98 0.81 -6.66
CA LYS A 74 -5.76 2.09 -5.99
C LYS A 74 -7.08 2.83 -5.86
N GLU A 75 -7.32 3.38 -4.69
CA GLU A 75 -8.38 4.35 -4.45
C GLU A 75 -7.74 5.73 -4.22
N HIS A 76 -8.10 6.68 -5.08
CA HIS A 76 -7.56 8.04 -5.04
C HIS A 76 -8.45 8.94 -4.18
N LEU A 77 -8.00 9.22 -2.97
CA LEU A 77 -8.70 10.07 -1.99
C LEU A 77 -8.57 11.56 -2.29
N VAL A 78 -7.41 11.96 -2.80
CA VAL A 78 -7.13 13.31 -3.31
C VAL A 78 -6.36 13.17 -4.61
N THR A 79 -6.93 13.67 -5.70
CA THR A 79 -6.32 13.69 -7.03
C THR A 79 -5.53 14.98 -7.26
N GLU A 80 -4.49 14.92 -8.09
CA GLU A 80 -3.68 16.10 -8.40
C GLU A 80 -4.48 17.12 -9.21
N LYS A 81 -4.54 18.36 -8.74
CA LYS A 81 -5.14 19.51 -9.44
C LYS A 81 -4.04 20.44 -9.94
N ALA A 82 -4.27 21.15 -11.05
CA ALA A 82 -3.32 22.10 -11.63
C ALA A 82 -2.87 23.17 -10.62
N GLU A 83 -3.82 23.70 -9.84
CA GLU A 83 -3.57 24.70 -8.80
C GLU A 83 -2.93 24.09 -7.52
N GLY A 84 -3.00 22.76 -7.41
CA GLY A 84 -2.59 21.91 -6.29
C GLY A 84 -3.58 21.92 -5.13
N ASN A 85 -3.52 20.89 -4.29
CA ASN A 85 -4.43 20.76 -3.15
C ASN A 85 -3.74 21.25 -1.88
N VAL A 86 -4.28 22.27 -1.22
CA VAL A 86 -3.82 22.68 0.12
C VAL A 86 -4.77 22.06 1.13
N LEU A 87 -4.23 21.25 2.03
CA LEU A 87 -4.94 20.75 3.20
C LEU A 87 -4.61 21.65 4.38
N SER A 88 -5.64 22.10 5.09
CA SER A 88 -5.49 22.94 6.27
C SER A 88 -4.78 22.20 7.42
N LYS A 89 -4.15 22.94 8.32
CA LYS A 89 -3.68 22.44 9.61
C LYS A 89 -4.82 21.72 10.34
N GLY A 90 -4.49 20.59 10.98
CA GLY A 90 -5.42 19.82 11.81
C GLY A 90 -5.55 18.36 11.38
N ILE A 91 -6.55 17.69 11.93
CA ILE A 91 -6.79 16.26 11.74
C ILE A 91 -7.60 16.02 10.46
N HIS A 92 -7.11 15.13 9.62
CA HIS A 92 -7.76 14.71 8.39
C HIS A 92 -8.18 13.24 8.47
N HIS A 93 -9.39 12.96 7.99
CA HIS A 93 -9.95 11.61 7.91
C HIS A 93 -10.49 11.38 6.51
N PHE A 94 -10.00 10.33 5.83
CA PHE A 94 -10.44 9.95 4.50
C PHE A 94 -10.95 8.51 4.53
N LYS A 95 -12.26 8.34 4.34
CA LYS A 95 -12.85 7.01 4.15
C LYS A 95 -12.49 6.49 2.76
N PHE A 96 -12.19 5.21 2.65
CA PHE A 96 -11.97 4.55 1.36
C PHE A 96 -12.76 3.24 1.28
N LYS A 97 -13.03 2.83 0.04
CA LYS A 97 -13.61 1.53 -0.30
C LYS A 97 -12.85 0.98 -1.50
N MET A 98 -12.40 -0.26 -1.44
CA MET A 98 -11.78 -0.94 -2.57
C MET A 98 -12.12 -2.42 -2.59
N THR A 99 -12.38 -2.95 -3.77
CA THR A 99 -12.68 -4.37 -3.97
C THR A 99 -11.42 -5.10 -4.41
N ILE A 100 -11.10 -6.20 -3.74
CA ILE A 100 -10.05 -7.12 -4.16
C ILE A 100 -10.58 -7.85 -5.40
N PRO A 101 -9.84 -7.86 -6.51
CA PRO A 101 -10.32 -8.53 -7.72
C PRO A 101 -10.44 -10.04 -7.49
N GLU A 102 -11.40 -10.65 -8.17
CA GLU A 102 -11.55 -12.10 -8.25
C GLU A 102 -10.52 -12.64 -9.26
N GLU A 103 -9.32 -12.92 -8.78
CA GLU A 103 -8.23 -13.50 -9.54
C GLU A 103 -7.69 -14.70 -8.78
N ASN A 104 -7.30 -15.79 -9.45
CA ASN A 104 -6.70 -16.96 -8.80
C ASN A 104 -5.41 -16.59 -8.02
N MET A 105 -5.58 -16.30 -6.72
CA MET A 105 -4.60 -15.70 -5.83
C MET A 105 -4.39 -16.59 -4.60
N PRO A 106 -3.21 -17.20 -4.46
CA PRO A 106 -2.93 -18.09 -3.32
C PRO A 106 -2.91 -17.33 -2.00
N SER A 107 -3.15 -18.04 -0.89
CA SER A 107 -3.04 -17.49 0.46
C SER A 107 -1.66 -16.88 0.75
N SER A 108 -1.63 -15.94 1.70
CA SER A 108 -0.38 -15.41 2.24
C SER A 108 0.55 -16.54 2.68
N PHE A 109 1.84 -16.43 2.34
CA PHE A 109 2.83 -17.47 2.63
C PHE A 109 4.19 -16.85 2.94
N LYS A 110 4.96 -17.50 3.81
CA LYS A 110 6.37 -17.19 4.05
C LYS A 110 7.13 -18.47 4.34
N GLY A 111 8.18 -18.72 3.57
CA GLY A 111 9.04 -19.89 3.71
C GLY A 111 10.48 -19.58 3.30
N ALA A 112 11.34 -20.59 3.33
CA ALA A 112 12.77 -20.46 3.05
C ALA A 112 13.05 -19.93 1.62
N HIS A 113 12.24 -20.35 0.65
CA HIS A 113 12.46 -20.04 -0.77
C HIS A 113 11.54 -18.96 -1.31
N GLY A 114 10.77 -18.26 -0.47
CA GLY A 114 9.87 -17.24 -0.96
C GLY A 114 8.74 -16.83 -0.03
N SER A 115 7.91 -15.93 -0.54
CA SER A 115 6.73 -15.41 0.16
C SER A 115 5.66 -14.93 -0.81
N ILE A 116 4.42 -14.95 -0.34
CA ILE A 116 3.26 -14.30 -0.94
C ILE A 116 2.76 -13.30 0.10
N VAL A 117 2.76 -12.01 -0.24
CA VAL A 117 2.43 -10.93 0.69
C VAL A 117 1.38 -10.02 0.08
N TYR A 118 0.26 -9.89 0.79
CA TYR A 118 -0.78 -8.90 0.52
C TYR A 118 -0.60 -7.68 1.42
N LYS A 119 -0.67 -6.47 0.86
CA LYS A 119 -0.47 -5.23 1.60
C LYS A 119 -1.52 -4.19 1.25
N LEU A 120 -2.04 -3.55 2.29
CA LEU A 120 -2.77 -2.28 2.20
C LEU A 120 -1.81 -1.14 2.57
N GLU A 121 -1.60 -0.18 1.67
CA GLU A 121 -0.64 0.91 1.84
C GLU A 121 -1.32 2.25 1.55
N ALA A 122 -1.20 3.19 2.48
CA ALA A 122 -1.56 4.59 2.24
C ALA A 122 -0.33 5.40 1.78
N LYS A 123 -0.53 6.34 0.85
CA LYS A 123 0.52 7.27 0.42
C LYS A 123 -0.03 8.69 0.34
N VAL A 124 0.61 9.58 1.10
CA VAL A 124 0.44 11.04 1.00
C VAL A 124 1.61 11.60 0.21
N SER A 125 1.36 12.12 -0.99
CA SER A 125 2.38 12.69 -1.86
C SER A 125 2.36 14.22 -1.73
N ARG A 126 3.51 14.82 -1.44
CA ARG A 126 3.69 16.28 -1.32
C ARG A 126 4.76 16.78 -2.29
N LYS A 127 4.71 18.07 -2.65
CA LYS A 127 5.83 18.68 -3.37
C LYS A 127 7.04 18.75 -2.42
N TRP A 128 8.22 18.46 -2.94
CA TRP A 128 9.46 18.65 -2.19
C TRP A 128 9.63 20.15 -1.88
N HIS A 129 10.08 20.47 -0.68
CA HIS A 129 10.48 21.83 -0.32
C HIS A 129 11.90 21.72 0.19
N TRP A 130 12.84 22.42 -0.44
CA TRP A 130 14.15 22.66 0.18
C TRP A 130 13.93 23.68 1.30
N SER A 131 14.51 23.43 2.46
CA SER A 131 14.52 24.37 3.58
C SER A 131 15.89 24.33 4.19
#